data_AF-A0A6C7QQ48-F1
#
_entry.id   AF-A0A6C7QQ48-F1
#
_cell.length_a   1.000
_cell.length_b   1.000
_cell.length_c   1.000
_cell.angle_alpha   90.00
_cell.angle_beta   90.00
_cell.angle_gamma   90.00
#
_symmetry.space_group_name_H-M   'P 1'
#
loop_
_entity.id
_entity.type
_entity.pdbx_description
1 polymer ?
#
loop_
_entity_poly.entity_id
_entity_poly.type
_entity_poly.pdbx_seq_one_letter_code
_entity_poly.pdbx_strand_id
1 'polypeptide(L)'
;NLFTFGLTGHSILLRALVYHGVRLQWYSNDYKMLYLDNFEHSYDCIHILFLDRNDFNKSFKYINLLPRITTIFLIRDPISKFKTGLNHGGYKKGCNSYDIVDSNIPIQKILDRVQYPFFEQITLEHMLNYWINHGVWRYDSIIKNICKEKIYFLDMEELMPNKILSTFVDLKFKFKLNNIDNLEIMQNIIFGPYRYILPLIINFSFENINIKVYIELKDRVTNGNINLNCMLKYKHDLLQDIVFSISELDFEYLNNPLIKQINDFQKDFLDVLNKKIKDIENKKWSENDILSEFKNNKLIRNKVFNMLHKELKFIKQYRPDIVASWKYYQEFEQMCKELDGDIQEKDL
;
A
#
# COMPACT_ATOMS: atom_id res chain seq x y z
N ASN A 1 6.87 -16.48 -11.32
CA ASN A 1 7.50 -15.34 -10.62
C ASN A 1 6.47 -14.22 -10.47
N LEU A 2 6.64 -13.33 -9.49
CA LEU A 2 5.82 -12.13 -9.29
C LEU A 2 6.72 -10.90 -9.25
N PHE A 3 6.60 -10.04 -10.26
CA PHE A 3 7.35 -8.79 -10.35
C PHE A 3 6.41 -7.63 -10.04
N THR A 4 6.80 -6.83 -9.05
CA THR A 4 6.01 -5.69 -8.62
C THR A 4 6.88 -4.47 -8.41
N PHE A 5 6.27 -3.31 -8.56
CA PHE A 5 6.95 -2.03 -8.40
C PHE A 5 6.35 -1.30 -7.21
N GLY A 6 7.19 -0.48 -6.56
CA GLY A 6 6.71 0.46 -5.56
C GLY A 6 5.53 1.27 -6.11
N LEU A 7 4.58 1.57 -5.23
CA LEU A 7 3.38 2.38 -5.52
C LEU A 7 2.36 1.78 -6.50
N THR A 8 2.58 0.56 -7.00
CA THR A 8 1.65 -0.14 -7.90
C THR A 8 0.63 -1.01 -7.16
N GLY A 9 0.42 -0.81 -5.86
CA GLY A 9 -0.53 -1.63 -5.09
C GLY A 9 -0.04 -3.06 -4.80
N HIS A 10 1.27 -3.30 -4.80
CA HIS A 10 1.84 -4.65 -4.59
C HIS A 10 1.41 -5.29 -3.26
N SER A 11 1.28 -4.50 -2.18
CA SER A 11 0.87 -5.03 -0.87
C SER A 11 -0.50 -5.72 -0.89
N ILE A 12 -1.39 -5.24 -1.77
CA ILE A 12 -2.74 -5.79 -1.99
C ILE A 12 -2.66 -7.20 -2.54
N LEU A 13 -1.94 -7.33 -3.67
CA LEU A 13 -1.73 -8.58 -4.37
C LEU A 13 -1.03 -9.60 -3.47
N LEU A 14 -0.01 -9.18 -2.73
CA LEU A 14 0.77 -10.06 -1.87
C LEU A 14 -0.05 -10.60 -0.71
N ARG A 15 -0.81 -9.74 -0.02
CA ARG A 15 -1.73 -10.17 1.03
C ARG A 15 -2.73 -11.17 0.50
N ALA A 16 -3.36 -10.84 -0.61
CA ALA A 16 -4.34 -11.70 -1.23
C ALA A 16 -3.74 -13.06 -1.62
N LEU A 17 -2.53 -13.11 -2.21
CA LEU A 17 -1.83 -14.36 -2.48
C LEU A 17 -1.52 -15.17 -1.20
N VAL A 18 -1.10 -14.52 -0.12
CA VAL A 18 -0.86 -15.18 1.18
C VAL A 18 -2.17 -15.71 1.76
N TYR A 19 -3.26 -14.95 1.68
CA TYR A 19 -4.60 -15.42 2.01
C TYR A 19 -4.99 -16.61 1.13
N HIS A 20 -4.48 -16.71 -0.10
CA HIS A 20 -4.58 -17.85 -1.01
C HIS A 20 -3.63 -19.02 -0.74
N GLY A 21 -2.97 -19.01 0.42
CA GLY A 21 -2.04 -20.06 0.84
C GLY A 21 -0.79 -20.13 -0.02
N VAL A 22 -0.53 -19.10 -0.84
CA VAL A 22 0.67 -19.02 -1.68
C VAL A 22 1.86 -18.71 -0.79
N ARG A 23 2.81 -19.64 -0.73
CA ARG A 23 4.08 -19.45 -0.03
C ARG A 23 4.99 -18.57 -0.88
N LEU A 24 5.15 -17.33 -0.44
CA LEU A 24 5.96 -16.33 -1.12
C LEU A 24 7.41 -16.38 -0.62
N GLN A 25 8.35 -16.52 -1.55
CA GLN A 25 9.76 -16.20 -1.28
C GLN A 25 9.98 -14.72 -1.62
N TRP A 26 10.35 -13.93 -0.62
CA TRP A 26 10.58 -12.49 -0.78
C TRP A 26 12.02 -12.22 -1.14
N TYR A 27 12.22 -11.48 -2.24
CA TYR A 27 13.49 -10.87 -2.55
C TYR A 27 13.42 -9.38 -2.21
N SER A 28 13.96 -9.02 -1.04
CA SER A 28 14.23 -7.63 -0.64
C SER A 28 15.72 -7.49 -0.28
N ASN A 29 16.23 -6.25 -0.30
CA ASN A 29 17.64 -5.92 -0.08
C ASN A 29 18.23 -6.31 1.30
N ASP A 30 17.47 -6.92 2.21
CA ASP A 30 17.98 -7.44 3.47
C ASP A 30 18.63 -8.83 3.26
N TYR A 31 19.88 -8.77 2.80
CA TYR A 31 20.80 -9.88 2.46
C TYR A 31 21.15 -10.85 3.62
N LYS A 32 20.18 -11.53 4.25
CA LYS A 32 20.51 -12.64 5.17
C LYS A 32 19.81 -13.97 4.94
N MET A 33 18.74 -14.05 4.15
CA MET A 33 17.91 -15.27 4.06
C MET A 33 17.79 -15.88 2.65
N LEU A 34 18.68 -15.54 1.71
CA LEU A 34 18.58 -16.03 0.32
C LEU A 34 19.55 -17.14 -0.06
N TYR A 35 20.54 -17.46 0.78
CA TYR A 35 21.53 -18.51 0.48
C TYR A 35 21.46 -19.75 1.36
N LEU A 36 20.67 -19.74 2.45
CA LEU A 36 20.59 -20.87 3.37
C LEU A 36 19.25 -21.62 3.33
N ASP A 37 18.14 -20.97 2.95
CA ASP A 37 16.82 -21.64 2.91
C ASP A 37 16.47 -22.30 1.56
N ASN A 38 17.34 -22.19 0.55
CA ASN A 38 17.07 -22.65 -0.82
C ASN A 38 16.92 -24.18 -0.99
N PHE A 39 16.99 -24.97 0.09
CA PHE A 39 16.87 -26.43 0.00
C PHE A 39 15.99 -27.10 1.05
N GLU A 40 15.42 -26.39 2.03
CA GLU A 40 14.53 -27.01 3.03
C GLU A 40 13.04 -26.69 2.83
N HIS A 41 12.68 -25.60 2.14
CA HIS A 41 11.29 -25.15 2.03
C HIS A 41 10.85 -25.01 0.56
N SER A 42 9.74 -25.66 0.19
CA SER A 42 9.12 -25.47 -1.14
C SER A 42 8.31 -24.17 -1.17
N TYR A 43 8.64 -23.25 -2.07
CA TYR A 43 7.88 -22.00 -2.30
C TYR A 43 7.06 -22.07 -3.58
N ASP A 44 5.90 -21.42 -3.58
CA ASP A 44 4.98 -21.43 -4.72
C ASP A 44 5.23 -20.23 -5.66
N CYS A 45 5.78 -19.13 -5.14
CA CYS A 45 6.04 -17.92 -5.91
C CYS A 45 7.27 -17.14 -5.41
N ILE A 46 8.17 -16.79 -6.33
CA ILE A 46 9.28 -15.86 -6.08
C ILE A 46 8.81 -14.44 -6.38
N HIS A 47 8.82 -13.59 -5.35
CA HIS A 47 8.42 -12.19 -5.44
C HIS A 47 9.64 -11.26 -5.48
N ILE A 48 9.70 -10.40 -6.50
CA ILE A 48 10.69 -9.33 -6.62
C ILE A 48 9.98 -7.98 -6.58
N LEU A 49 10.43 -7.12 -5.66
CA LEU A 49 9.94 -5.77 -5.49
C LEU A 49 11.00 -4.75 -5.94
N PHE A 50 10.61 -3.85 -6.84
CA PHE A 50 11.46 -2.74 -7.31
C PHE A 50 11.02 -1.43 -6.65
N LEU A 51 11.79 -0.91 -5.69
CA LEU A 51 11.54 0.39 -5.05
C LEU A 51 12.50 1.44 -5.60
N ASP A 52 13.80 1.17 -5.62
CA ASP A 52 14.83 2.13 -5.97
C ASP A 52 15.75 1.70 -7.14
N ARG A 53 16.70 2.56 -7.53
CA ARG A 53 17.63 2.29 -8.64
C ARG A 53 18.65 1.19 -8.29
N ASN A 54 19.03 1.06 -7.02
CA ASN A 54 19.96 0.04 -6.57
C ASN A 54 19.30 -1.33 -6.55
N ASP A 55 18.03 -1.42 -6.16
CA ASP A 55 17.20 -2.63 -6.28
C ASP A 55 17.24 -3.17 -7.69
N PHE A 56 17.11 -2.29 -8.68
CA PHE A 56 17.14 -2.67 -10.09
C PHE A 56 18.46 -3.37 -10.45
N ASN A 57 19.60 -2.72 -10.19
CA ASN A 57 20.91 -3.26 -10.58
C ASN A 57 21.21 -4.60 -9.89
N LYS A 58 20.80 -4.75 -8.63
CA LYS A 58 20.98 -5.97 -7.85
C LYS A 58 20.05 -7.08 -8.34
N SER A 59 18.75 -6.80 -8.39
CA SER A 59 17.71 -7.75 -8.82
C SER A 59 17.95 -8.25 -10.24
N PHE A 60 18.55 -7.43 -11.11
CA PHE A 60 18.86 -7.80 -12.49
C PHE A 60 19.71 -9.08 -12.61
N LYS A 61 20.70 -9.27 -11.73
CA LYS A 61 21.52 -10.49 -11.72
C LYS A 61 20.67 -11.71 -11.34
N TYR A 62 19.78 -11.57 -10.37
CA TYR A 62 18.93 -12.66 -9.88
C TYR A 62 17.84 -13.03 -10.87
N ILE A 63 17.23 -12.05 -11.55
CA ILE A 63 16.19 -12.29 -12.56
C ILE A 63 16.70 -13.24 -13.65
N ASN A 64 17.96 -13.10 -14.07
CA ASN A 64 18.57 -13.99 -15.07
C ASN A 64 18.82 -15.43 -14.57
N LEU A 65 18.78 -15.65 -13.24
CA LEU A 65 18.92 -16.97 -12.62
C LEU A 65 17.57 -17.63 -12.32
N LEU A 66 16.46 -16.88 -12.44
CA LEU A 66 15.14 -17.42 -12.14
C LEU A 66 14.73 -18.49 -13.15
N PRO A 67 13.93 -19.48 -12.70
CA PRO A 67 13.31 -20.43 -13.61
C PRO A 67 12.39 -19.68 -14.58
N ARG A 68 12.41 -20.11 -15.84
CA ARG A 68 11.56 -19.55 -16.90
C ARG A 68 10.13 -20.07 -16.78
N ILE A 69 9.38 -19.49 -15.86
CA ILE A 69 7.96 -19.77 -15.61
C ILE A 69 7.12 -18.54 -15.93
N THR A 70 5.79 -18.66 -15.88
CA THR A 70 4.90 -17.51 -16.05
C THR A 70 5.22 -16.45 -14.98
N THR A 71 5.38 -15.20 -15.42
CA THR A 71 5.70 -14.07 -14.56
C THR A 71 4.50 -13.13 -14.49
N ILE A 72 3.92 -12.96 -13.29
CA ILE A 72 2.91 -11.92 -13.05
C ILE A 72 3.63 -10.59 -12.95
N PHE A 73 3.18 -9.60 -13.72
CA PHE A 73 3.77 -8.27 -13.78
C PHE A 73 2.68 -7.26 -13.45
N LEU A 74 2.72 -6.72 -12.24
CA LEU A 74 1.73 -5.77 -11.75
C LEU A 74 2.01 -4.39 -12.34
N ILE A 75 1.01 -3.83 -13.03
CA ILE A 75 1.06 -2.50 -13.66
C ILE A 75 -0.10 -1.63 -13.16
N ARG A 76 -0.05 -0.33 -13.44
CA ARG A 76 -1.04 0.65 -13.00
C ARG A 76 -0.95 1.90 -13.85
N ASP A 77 -2.07 2.62 -13.98
CA ASP A 77 -2.10 3.99 -14.47
C ASP A 77 -0.96 4.82 -13.82
N PRO A 78 -0.01 5.35 -14.62
CA PRO A 78 1.14 6.07 -14.11
C PRO A 78 0.79 7.34 -13.33
N ILE A 79 -0.32 8.01 -13.64
CA ILE A 79 -0.77 9.22 -12.92
C ILE A 79 -1.33 8.82 -11.55
N SER A 80 -2.14 7.76 -11.48
CA SER A 80 -2.59 7.19 -10.20
C SER A 80 -1.44 6.62 -9.37
N LYS A 81 -0.38 6.15 -10.03
CA LYS A 81 0.87 5.74 -9.35
C LYS A 81 1.60 6.94 -8.77
N PHE A 82 1.71 8.07 -9.48
CA PHE A 82 2.18 9.33 -8.91
C PHE A 82 1.35 9.72 -7.69
N LYS A 83 0.01 9.74 -7.80
CA LYS A 83 -0.88 10.03 -6.65
C LYS A 83 -0.49 9.23 -5.41
N THR A 84 -0.21 7.94 -5.58
CA THR A 84 0.14 7.06 -4.47
C THR A 84 1.48 7.43 -3.84
N GLY A 85 2.48 7.80 -4.64
CA GLY A 85 3.78 8.26 -4.15
C GLY A 85 3.73 9.62 -3.48
N LEU A 86 3.02 10.56 -4.10
CA LEU A 86 2.86 11.92 -3.59
C LEU A 86 2.14 11.94 -2.23
N ASN A 87 1.15 11.06 -2.06
CA ASN A 87 0.43 10.89 -0.80
C ASN A 87 1.06 9.84 0.14
N HIS A 88 2.30 9.40 -0.13
CA HIS A 88 2.96 8.42 0.72
C HIS A 88 3.46 9.11 2.01
N GLY A 89 2.85 8.75 3.14
CA GLY A 89 3.28 9.23 4.45
C GLY A 89 4.31 8.32 5.13
N GLY A 90 4.58 8.62 6.39
CA GLY A 90 5.38 7.79 7.29
C GLY A 90 5.01 8.05 8.75
N TYR A 91 5.61 7.26 9.65
CA TYR A 91 5.63 7.62 11.06
C TYR A 91 6.42 8.91 11.26
N LYS A 92 5.91 9.78 12.12
CA LYS A 92 6.68 10.91 12.65
C LYS A 92 7.87 10.37 13.45
N LYS A 93 9.00 11.09 13.44
CA LYS A 93 10.21 10.67 14.18
C LYS A 93 9.87 10.33 15.64
N GLY A 94 10.28 9.14 16.08
CA GLY A 94 10.04 8.64 17.44
C GLY A 94 8.73 7.86 17.61
N CYS A 95 7.89 7.76 16.58
CA CYS A 95 6.69 6.93 16.58
C CYS A 95 6.93 5.61 15.84
N ASN A 96 6.34 4.52 16.33
CA ASN A 96 6.45 3.18 15.74
C ASN A 96 5.13 2.38 15.83
N SER A 97 5.07 1.26 15.13
CA SER A 97 3.95 0.32 15.32
C SER A 97 3.92 -0.18 16.77
N TYR A 98 2.72 -0.23 17.36
CA TYR A 98 2.51 -0.69 18.75
C TYR A 98 3.18 0.15 19.84
N ASP A 99 3.38 1.46 19.62
CA ASP A 99 3.77 2.36 20.71
C ASP A 99 2.77 2.25 21.88
N ILE A 100 3.31 2.18 23.10
CA ILE A 100 2.54 2.19 24.34
C ILE A 100 2.43 3.64 24.82
N VAL A 101 1.21 4.11 25.02
CA VAL A 101 0.91 5.49 25.40
C VAL A 101 -0.06 5.50 26.57
N ASP A 102 0.20 6.33 27.58
CA ASP A 102 -0.68 6.43 28.75
C ASP A 102 -2.02 7.10 28.39
N SER A 103 -3.11 6.60 28.98
CA SER A 103 -4.48 7.07 28.72
C SER A 103 -4.73 8.52 29.16
N ASN A 104 -3.85 9.09 29.98
CA ASN A 104 -3.94 10.48 30.44
C ASN A 104 -3.39 11.50 29.41
N ILE A 105 -2.68 11.03 28.38
CA ILE A 105 -2.19 11.90 27.31
C ILE A 105 -3.39 12.31 26.43
N PRO A 106 -3.54 13.60 26.09
CA PRO A 106 -4.60 14.04 25.20
C PRO A 106 -4.58 13.28 23.87
N ILE A 107 -5.73 12.73 23.45
CA ILE A 107 -5.86 11.88 22.25
C ILE A 107 -5.30 12.56 20.99
N GLN A 108 -5.45 13.88 20.86
CA GLN A 108 -4.89 14.66 19.75
C GLN A 108 -3.37 14.52 19.67
N LYS A 109 -2.68 14.45 20.82
CA LYS A 109 -1.24 14.21 20.88
C LYS A 109 -0.90 12.74 20.60
N ILE A 110 -1.70 11.80 21.09
CA ILE A 110 -1.55 10.36 20.78
C ILE A 110 -1.59 10.13 19.26
N LEU A 111 -2.51 10.80 18.57
CA LEU A 111 -2.71 10.66 17.13
C LEU A 111 -1.81 11.59 16.27
N ASP A 112 -0.98 12.44 16.88
CA ASP A 112 0.02 13.26 16.17
C ASP A 112 1.30 12.47 15.87
N ARG A 113 1.14 11.40 15.08
CA ARG A 113 2.19 10.40 14.84
C ARG A 113 2.48 10.10 13.38
N VAL A 114 1.81 10.81 12.46
CA VAL A 114 1.98 10.66 11.02
C VAL A 114 2.54 11.92 10.41
N GLN A 115 3.41 11.74 9.43
CA GLN A 115 3.96 12.81 8.60
C GLN A 115 3.65 12.53 7.14
N TYR A 116 3.33 13.59 6.40
CA TYR A 116 3.03 13.56 4.98
C TYR A 116 3.64 14.81 4.33
N PRO A 117 4.04 14.74 3.04
CA PRO A 117 4.65 15.88 2.35
C PRO A 117 3.83 17.17 2.42
N PHE A 118 2.51 17.08 2.30
CA PHE A 118 1.60 18.24 2.37
C PHE A 118 1.48 18.86 3.78
N PHE A 119 1.76 18.11 4.86
CA PHE A 119 1.86 18.70 6.20
C PHE A 119 3.18 19.43 6.42
N GLU A 120 4.21 19.03 5.70
CA GLU A 120 5.54 19.65 5.72
C GLU A 120 5.67 20.80 4.71
N GLN A 121 4.56 21.20 4.08
CA GLN A 121 4.50 22.26 3.07
C GLN A 121 5.40 22.00 1.85
N ILE A 122 5.70 20.73 1.56
CA ILE A 122 6.44 20.35 0.36
C ILE A 122 5.52 20.50 -0.85
N THR A 123 5.99 21.17 -1.89
CA THR A 123 5.20 21.43 -3.10
C THR A 123 5.00 20.16 -3.92
N LEU A 124 3.87 20.13 -4.65
CA LEU A 124 3.55 19.05 -5.58
C LEU A 124 4.66 18.88 -6.65
N GLU A 125 5.16 19.99 -7.21
CA GLU A 125 6.29 19.98 -8.14
C GLU A 125 7.54 19.30 -7.58
N HIS A 126 7.91 19.63 -6.34
CA HIS A 126 9.08 19.05 -5.68
C HIS A 126 8.92 17.53 -5.56
N MET A 127 7.76 17.09 -5.07
CA MET A 127 7.46 15.67 -4.92
C MET A 127 7.40 14.93 -6.26
N LEU A 128 6.88 15.55 -7.32
CA LEU A 128 6.92 14.98 -8.67
C LEU A 128 8.35 14.77 -9.15
N ASN A 129 9.23 15.79 -9.00
CA ASN A 129 10.65 15.67 -9.35
C ASN A 129 11.36 14.56 -8.57
N TYR A 130 11.02 14.40 -7.28
CA TYR A 130 11.53 13.31 -6.45
C TYR A 130 11.14 11.94 -7.04
N TRP A 131 9.84 11.74 -7.31
CA TRP A 131 9.34 10.44 -7.76
C TRP A 131 9.75 10.07 -9.18
N ILE A 132 9.86 11.02 -10.12
CA ILE A 132 10.32 10.76 -11.51
C ILE A 132 11.67 10.01 -11.53
N ASN A 133 12.56 10.36 -10.60
CA ASN A 133 13.90 9.81 -10.57
C ASN A 133 14.01 8.43 -9.91
N HIS A 134 12.91 7.91 -9.37
CA HIS A 134 12.91 6.70 -8.56
C HIS A 134 12.84 5.41 -9.40
N GLY A 135 13.22 4.27 -8.80
CA GLY A 135 13.34 2.99 -9.51
C GLY A 135 12.00 2.37 -9.91
N VAL A 136 10.92 2.86 -9.32
CA VAL A 136 9.55 2.35 -9.50
C VAL A 136 9.04 2.42 -10.94
N TRP A 137 9.64 3.20 -11.83
CA TRP A 137 9.17 3.39 -13.21
C TRP A 137 9.81 2.45 -14.24
N ARG A 138 10.77 1.61 -13.85
CA ARG A 138 11.64 0.87 -14.79
C ARG A 138 11.00 -0.38 -15.42
N TYR A 139 9.83 -0.24 -16.05
CA TYR A 139 9.11 -1.38 -16.63
C TYR A 139 9.82 -1.93 -17.88
N ASP A 140 9.98 -1.09 -18.90
CA ASP A 140 10.62 -1.43 -20.18
C ASP A 140 12.02 -2.02 -19.98
N SER A 141 12.79 -1.39 -19.11
CA SER A 141 14.14 -1.81 -18.76
C SER A 141 14.19 -3.24 -18.19
N ILE A 142 13.13 -3.73 -17.55
CA ILE A 142 13.03 -5.13 -17.07
C ILE A 142 12.49 -6.02 -18.17
N ILE A 143 11.36 -5.65 -18.78
CA ILE A 143 10.64 -6.47 -19.76
C ILE A 143 11.55 -6.85 -20.93
N LYS A 144 12.34 -5.91 -21.45
CA LYS A 144 13.34 -6.16 -22.52
C LYS A 144 14.31 -7.29 -22.21
N ASN A 145 14.66 -7.46 -20.93
CA ASN A 145 15.66 -8.44 -20.51
C ASN A 145 15.06 -9.79 -20.13
N ILE A 146 13.77 -9.83 -19.77
CA ILE A 146 13.03 -11.07 -19.51
C ILE A 146 12.22 -11.56 -20.72
N CYS A 147 12.43 -10.95 -21.90
CA CYS A 147 11.55 -10.96 -23.08
C CYS A 147 11.38 -12.33 -23.79
N LYS A 148 11.55 -13.44 -23.08
CA LYS A 148 11.30 -14.82 -23.52
C LYS A 148 10.32 -15.58 -22.63
N GLU A 149 9.69 -14.92 -21.65
CA GLU A 149 8.76 -15.54 -20.69
C GLU A 149 7.29 -15.26 -21.00
N LYS A 150 6.39 -16.16 -20.57
CA LYS A 150 4.95 -15.88 -20.55
C LYS A 150 4.67 -14.83 -19.48
N ILE A 151 4.59 -13.56 -19.84
CA ILE A 151 4.24 -12.48 -18.92
C ILE A 151 2.72 -12.39 -18.81
N TYR A 152 2.21 -12.39 -17.58
CA TYR A 152 0.83 -12.04 -17.26
C TYR A 152 0.79 -10.63 -16.67
N PHE A 153 0.40 -9.66 -17.47
CA PHE A 153 0.16 -8.30 -16.99
C PHE A 153 -1.15 -8.25 -16.22
N LEU A 154 -1.06 -7.80 -14.97
CA LEU A 154 -2.19 -7.59 -14.07
C LEU A 154 -2.28 -6.09 -13.79
N ASP A 155 -3.43 -5.47 -14.09
CA ASP A 155 -3.65 -4.08 -13.70
C ASP A 155 -4.02 -4.00 -12.22
N MET A 156 -3.47 -3.03 -11.49
CA MET A 156 -3.86 -2.72 -10.13
C MET A 156 -5.35 -2.37 -10.02
N GLU A 157 -5.97 -1.85 -11.08
CA GLU A 157 -7.41 -1.62 -11.14
C GLU A 157 -8.23 -2.92 -11.01
N GLU A 158 -7.69 -4.08 -11.41
CA GLU A 158 -8.32 -5.40 -11.20
C GLU A 158 -8.28 -5.84 -9.73
N LEU A 159 -7.50 -5.15 -8.89
CA LEU A 159 -7.38 -5.42 -7.45
C LEU A 159 -8.26 -4.50 -6.59
N MET A 160 -9.11 -3.66 -7.20
CA MET A 160 -10.08 -2.85 -6.47
C MET A 160 -11.12 -3.71 -5.75
N PRO A 161 -11.72 -3.25 -4.63
CA PRO A 161 -12.62 -4.07 -3.80
C PRO A 161 -13.75 -4.76 -4.59
N ASN A 162 -14.31 -4.07 -5.58
CA ASN A 162 -15.40 -4.57 -6.43
C ASN A 162 -14.95 -5.60 -7.49
N LYS A 163 -13.65 -5.73 -7.75
CA LYS A 163 -13.07 -6.62 -8.78
C LYS A 163 -12.18 -7.72 -8.21
N ILE A 164 -11.60 -7.51 -7.03
CA ILE A 164 -10.58 -8.40 -6.46
C ILE A 164 -11.04 -9.85 -6.38
N LEU A 165 -12.33 -10.11 -6.08
CA LEU A 165 -12.84 -11.48 -6.01
C LEU A 165 -12.80 -12.20 -7.36
N SER A 166 -13.36 -11.58 -8.41
CA SER A 166 -13.33 -12.17 -9.76
C SER A 166 -11.90 -12.32 -10.26
N THR A 167 -11.04 -11.33 -10.01
CA THR A 167 -9.63 -11.37 -10.39
C THR A 167 -8.90 -12.55 -9.74
N PHE A 168 -9.16 -12.84 -8.46
CA PHE A 168 -8.54 -13.97 -7.78
C PHE A 168 -9.11 -15.32 -8.21
N VAL A 169 -10.38 -15.39 -8.61
CA VAL A 169 -10.94 -16.58 -9.27
C VAL A 169 -10.17 -16.85 -10.57
N ASP A 170 -9.93 -15.84 -11.40
CA ASP A 170 -9.20 -15.98 -12.65
C ASP A 170 -7.72 -16.37 -12.42
N LEU A 171 -7.05 -15.70 -11.47
CA LEU A 171 -5.67 -16.02 -11.08
C LEU A 171 -5.57 -17.46 -10.55
N LYS A 172 -6.55 -17.91 -9.76
CA LYS A 172 -6.59 -19.28 -9.25
C LYS A 172 -6.63 -20.29 -10.38
N PHE A 173 -7.50 -20.13 -11.37
CA PHE A 173 -7.55 -21.03 -12.53
C PHE A 173 -6.25 -20.98 -13.33
N LYS A 174 -5.71 -19.78 -13.55
CA LYS A 174 -4.53 -19.57 -14.40
C LYS A 174 -3.23 -20.09 -13.77
N PHE A 175 -3.09 -19.96 -12.46
CA PHE A 175 -1.89 -20.32 -11.71
C PHE A 175 -2.05 -21.54 -10.81
N LYS A 176 -3.22 -22.21 -10.85
CA LYS A 176 -3.55 -23.40 -10.04
C LYS A 176 -3.36 -23.16 -8.54
N LEU A 177 -3.84 -22.01 -8.05
CA LEU A 177 -3.76 -21.66 -6.63
C LEU A 177 -4.75 -22.50 -5.80
N ASN A 178 -4.45 -22.66 -4.50
CA ASN A 178 -5.31 -23.41 -3.58
C ASN A 178 -6.68 -22.73 -3.37
N ASN A 179 -7.68 -23.52 -2.97
CA ASN A 179 -9.00 -23.03 -2.53
C ASN A 179 -8.87 -22.25 -1.21
N ILE A 180 -9.70 -21.22 -1.03
CA ILE A 180 -9.81 -20.47 0.22
C ILE A 180 -11.25 -20.16 0.57
N ASP A 181 -11.54 -20.21 1.86
CA ASP A 181 -12.71 -19.68 2.53
C ASP A 181 -12.47 -18.22 2.98
N ASN A 182 -13.49 -17.36 2.90
CA ASN A 182 -13.49 -15.93 3.31
C ASN A 182 -12.96 -14.88 2.32
N LEU A 183 -13.36 -14.99 1.04
CA LEU A 183 -13.20 -13.95 0.01
C LEU A 183 -13.68 -12.56 0.47
N GLU A 184 -14.76 -12.48 1.24
CA GLU A 184 -15.36 -11.22 1.71
C GLU A 184 -14.40 -10.36 2.56
N ILE A 185 -13.51 -11.00 3.33
CA ILE A 185 -12.55 -10.29 4.17
C ILE A 185 -11.56 -9.51 3.27
N MET A 186 -11.16 -10.05 2.11
CA MET A 186 -10.21 -9.38 1.20
C MET A 186 -10.70 -8.03 0.67
N GLN A 187 -12.02 -7.85 0.52
CA GLN A 187 -12.58 -6.56 0.04
C GLN A 187 -12.34 -5.43 1.05
N ASN A 188 -12.35 -5.74 2.35
CA ASN A 188 -12.28 -4.76 3.44
C ASN A 188 -10.83 -4.47 3.91
N ILE A 189 -9.91 -5.43 3.74
CA ILE A 189 -8.55 -5.45 4.33
C ILE A 189 -7.60 -4.35 3.81
N ILE A 190 -7.83 -3.84 2.60
CA ILE A 190 -6.70 -3.44 1.74
C ILE A 190 -6.52 -1.92 1.66
N PHE A 191 -7.54 -1.12 2.01
CA PHE A 191 -7.61 0.29 1.62
C PHE A 191 -7.82 1.28 2.78
N GLY A 192 -7.73 0.84 4.02
CA GLY A 192 -8.03 1.70 5.19
C GLY A 192 -7.05 2.87 5.40
N PRO A 193 -7.54 4.05 5.85
CA PRO A 193 -6.73 5.27 6.04
C PRO A 193 -5.83 5.24 7.29
N TYR A 194 -5.74 4.11 7.97
CA TYR A 194 -5.12 3.97 9.29
C TYR A 194 -3.60 3.77 9.27
N ARG A 195 -2.99 3.72 8.08
CA ARG A 195 -1.56 3.48 7.91
C ARG A 195 -0.74 4.51 8.68
N TYR A 196 0.23 4.05 9.47
CA TYR A 196 1.06 4.85 10.36
C TYR A 196 0.33 5.50 11.55
N ILE A 197 -0.99 5.33 11.67
CA ILE A 197 -1.77 5.76 12.84
C ILE A 197 -1.98 4.58 13.79
N LEU A 198 -2.41 3.43 13.25
CA LEU A 198 -2.61 2.19 13.98
C LEU A 198 -1.59 1.14 13.50
N PRO A 199 -1.17 0.19 14.37
CA PRO A 199 -1.70 -0.08 15.71
C PRO A 199 -1.08 0.79 16.83
N LEU A 200 -1.78 0.83 17.97
CA LEU A 200 -1.41 1.51 19.21
C LEU A 200 -1.76 0.64 20.43
N ILE A 201 -1.06 0.86 21.55
CA ILE A 201 -1.41 0.28 22.84
C ILE A 201 -1.63 1.42 23.83
N ILE A 202 -2.78 1.44 24.48
CA ILE A 202 -3.11 2.43 25.51
C ILE A 202 -2.96 1.78 26.88
N ASN A 203 -2.10 2.35 27.70
CA ASN A 203 -1.90 1.95 29.09
C ASN A 203 -2.86 2.74 29.98
N PHE A 204 -3.81 2.04 30.60
CA PHE A 204 -4.73 2.58 31.59
C PHE A 204 -4.21 2.26 32.98
N SER A 205 -3.84 3.30 33.73
CA SER A 205 -3.48 3.18 35.14
C SER A 205 -4.67 3.53 36.01
N PHE A 206 -5.06 2.61 36.90
CA PHE A 206 -6.08 2.83 37.92
C PHE A 206 -5.61 2.19 39.23
N GLU A 207 -5.46 3.01 40.27
CA GLU A 207 -4.85 2.60 41.54
C GLU A 207 -3.48 1.92 41.33
N ASN A 208 -3.33 0.66 41.70
CA ASN A 208 -2.10 -0.13 41.55
C ASN A 208 -2.14 -1.08 40.33
N ILE A 209 -3.14 -0.93 39.46
CA ILE A 209 -3.36 -1.80 38.30
C ILE A 209 -3.05 -1.03 37.02
N ASN A 210 -2.34 -1.68 36.09
CA ASN A 210 -2.10 -1.19 34.74
C ASN A 210 -2.68 -2.17 33.74
N ILE A 211 -3.60 -1.69 32.91
CA ILE A 211 -4.23 -2.48 31.84
C ILE A 211 -3.80 -1.95 30.49
N LYS A 212 -3.43 -2.85 29.57
CA LYS A 212 -3.11 -2.52 28.20
C LYS A 212 -4.27 -2.81 27.27
N VAL A 213 -4.80 -1.78 26.63
CA VAL A 213 -5.79 -1.90 25.56
C VAL A 213 -5.11 -1.71 24.22
N TYR A 214 -5.17 -2.73 23.39
CA TYR A 214 -4.64 -2.74 22.02
C TYR A 214 -5.69 -2.12 21.09
N ILE A 215 -5.26 -1.20 20.23
CA ILE A 215 -6.08 -0.59 19.19
C ILE A 215 -5.50 -1.03 17.85
N GLU A 216 -6.20 -1.94 17.19
CA GLU A 216 -5.72 -2.62 15.99
C GLU A 216 -6.76 -2.56 14.88
N LEU A 217 -6.34 -2.92 13.67
CA LEU A 217 -7.29 -3.19 12.61
C LEU A 217 -7.76 -4.63 12.74
N LYS A 218 -9.05 -4.89 12.50
CA LYS A 218 -9.65 -6.23 12.63
C LYS A 218 -8.94 -7.29 11.80
N ASP A 219 -8.39 -6.90 10.65
CA ASP A 219 -7.64 -7.78 9.75
C ASP A 219 -6.23 -8.13 10.21
N ARG A 220 -5.75 -7.51 11.30
CA ARG A 220 -4.38 -7.63 11.80
C ARG A 220 -4.31 -8.07 13.25
N VAL A 221 -5.44 -8.44 13.84
CA VAL A 221 -5.46 -9.01 15.19
C VAL A 221 -4.69 -10.32 15.17
N THR A 222 -3.61 -10.37 15.93
CA THR A 222 -2.68 -11.50 15.92
C THR A 222 -2.63 -12.25 17.25
N ASN A 223 -3.25 -11.70 18.31
CA ASN A 223 -2.88 -12.05 19.68
C ASN A 223 -3.92 -12.90 20.43
N GLY A 224 -5.05 -13.27 19.80
CA GLY A 224 -6.13 -13.99 20.49
C GLY A 224 -6.82 -13.19 21.62
N ASN A 225 -6.48 -11.89 21.74
CA ASN A 225 -7.00 -10.99 22.76
C ASN A 225 -8.53 -10.91 22.75
N ILE A 226 -9.11 -10.65 23.93
CA ILE A 226 -10.54 -10.46 24.12
C ILE A 226 -10.97 -9.15 23.47
N ASN A 227 -11.96 -9.21 22.59
CA ASN A 227 -12.52 -8.06 21.89
C ASN A 227 -13.43 -7.25 22.81
N LEU A 228 -13.10 -5.96 23.01
CA LEU A 228 -13.86 -5.03 23.85
C LEU A 228 -14.95 -4.27 23.08
N ASN A 229 -14.97 -4.30 21.75
CA ASN A 229 -15.96 -3.56 20.96
C ASN A 229 -17.40 -3.94 21.30
N CYS A 230 -17.65 -5.19 21.71
CA CYS A 230 -18.99 -5.65 22.11
C CYS A 230 -19.47 -5.03 23.42
N MET A 231 -18.57 -4.45 24.22
CA MET A 231 -18.89 -3.78 25.49
C MET A 231 -19.22 -2.30 25.31
N LEU A 232 -18.95 -1.74 24.13
CA LEU A 232 -19.26 -0.36 23.81
C LEU A 232 -20.77 -0.12 23.76
N LYS A 233 -21.23 0.84 24.56
CA LYS A 233 -22.65 1.24 24.60
C LYS A 233 -23.06 2.18 23.46
N TYR A 234 -22.15 2.53 22.56
CA TYR A 234 -22.40 3.41 21.43
C TYR A 234 -21.89 2.77 20.13
N LYS A 235 -22.44 3.22 19.01
CA LYS A 235 -22.02 2.80 17.66
C LYS A 235 -21.16 3.87 17.02
N HIS A 236 -20.16 3.45 16.25
CA HIS A 236 -19.32 4.35 15.46
C HIS A 236 -18.84 3.61 14.21
N ASP A 237 -18.85 4.27 13.06
CA ASP A 237 -18.59 3.63 11.75
C ASP A 237 -17.21 2.98 11.70
N LEU A 238 -16.19 3.62 12.28
CA LEU A 238 -14.83 3.06 12.34
C LEU A 238 -14.72 1.72 13.10
N LEU A 239 -15.71 1.34 13.90
CA LEU A 239 -15.76 0.01 14.53
C LEU A 239 -15.98 -1.11 13.51
N GLN A 240 -16.30 -0.80 12.25
CA GLN A 240 -16.27 -1.77 11.16
C GLN A 240 -14.83 -2.24 10.87
N ASP A 241 -13.83 -1.36 11.04
CA ASP A 241 -12.43 -1.59 10.68
C ASP A 241 -11.53 -1.81 11.90
N ILE A 242 -11.85 -1.17 13.03
CA ILE A 242 -11.01 -1.10 14.23
C ILE A 242 -11.52 -2.06 15.31
N VAL A 243 -10.59 -2.61 16.07
CA VAL A 243 -10.86 -3.38 17.28
C VAL A 243 -10.04 -2.87 18.46
N PHE A 244 -10.72 -2.72 19.58
CA PHE A 244 -10.10 -2.58 20.89
C PHE A 244 -10.04 -3.96 21.53
N SER A 245 -8.87 -4.38 21.98
CA SER A 245 -8.70 -5.70 22.60
C SER A 245 -7.80 -5.64 23.83
N ILE A 246 -7.92 -6.65 24.68
CA ILE A 246 -7.19 -6.77 25.95
C ILE A 246 -6.72 -8.22 26.12
N SER A 247 -5.61 -8.44 26.82
CA SER A 247 -5.16 -9.80 27.14
C SER A 247 -6.15 -10.50 28.08
N GLU A 248 -6.20 -11.83 28.06
CA GLU A 248 -7.03 -12.60 29.00
C GLU A 248 -6.67 -12.30 30.46
N LEU A 249 -5.38 -12.13 30.76
CA LEU A 249 -4.88 -11.78 32.09
C LEU A 249 -5.36 -10.40 32.54
N ASP A 250 -5.23 -9.38 31.69
CA ASP A 250 -5.68 -8.03 32.04
C ASP A 250 -7.21 -7.96 32.17
N PHE A 251 -7.93 -8.81 31.43
CA PHE A 251 -9.39 -8.90 31.49
C PHE A 251 -9.91 -9.30 32.89
N GLU A 252 -9.19 -10.18 33.60
CA GLU A 252 -9.53 -10.58 34.97
C GLU A 252 -9.52 -9.42 35.97
N TYR A 253 -8.78 -8.36 35.67
CA TYR A 253 -8.67 -7.16 36.51
C TYR A 253 -9.70 -6.06 36.17
N LEU A 254 -10.54 -6.27 35.15
CA LEU A 254 -11.56 -5.29 34.79
C LEU A 254 -12.64 -5.17 35.87
N ASN A 255 -12.83 -3.95 36.36
CA ASN A 255 -13.91 -3.59 37.27
C ASN A 255 -14.79 -2.49 36.65
N ASN A 256 -15.96 -2.23 37.25
CA ASN A 256 -16.91 -1.25 36.71
C ASN A 256 -16.32 0.16 36.48
N PRO A 257 -15.52 0.74 37.41
CA PRO A 257 -14.82 2.00 37.17
C PRO A 257 -13.89 1.98 35.94
N LEU A 258 -13.07 0.95 35.81
CA LEU A 258 -12.09 0.84 34.74
C LEU A 258 -12.76 0.59 33.38
N ILE A 259 -13.81 -0.25 33.35
CA ILE A 259 -14.66 -0.45 32.17
C ILE A 259 -15.26 0.88 31.71
N LYS A 260 -15.75 1.71 32.64
CA LYS A 260 -16.29 3.03 32.31
C LYS A 260 -15.21 3.93 31.71
N GLN A 261 -14.04 4.00 32.34
CA GLN A 261 -12.92 4.81 31.86
C GLN A 261 -12.45 4.39 30.46
N ILE A 262 -12.33 3.09 30.21
CA ILE A 262 -11.95 2.54 28.91
C ILE A 262 -13.03 2.86 27.87
N ASN A 263 -14.31 2.68 28.18
CA ASN A 263 -15.41 2.99 27.25
C ASN A 263 -15.46 4.48 26.88
N ASP A 264 -15.28 5.37 27.85
CA ASP A 264 -15.27 6.82 27.64
C ASP A 264 -14.07 7.20 26.75
N PHE A 265 -12.88 6.67 27.03
CA PHE A 265 -11.69 6.87 26.18
C PHE A 265 -11.90 6.36 24.76
N GLN A 266 -12.44 5.14 24.59
CA GLN A 266 -12.68 4.54 23.28
C GLN A 266 -13.59 5.42 22.42
N LYS A 267 -14.63 6.00 23.02
CA LYS A 267 -15.54 6.93 22.35
C LYS A 267 -14.81 8.16 21.82
N ASP A 268 -14.14 8.86 22.71
CA ASP A 268 -13.43 10.09 22.35
C ASP A 268 -12.30 9.80 21.35
N PHE A 269 -11.65 8.63 21.48
CA PHE A 269 -10.61 8.19 20.57
C PHE A 269 -11.12 8.03 19.15
N LEU A 270 -12.24 7.33 18.95
CA LEU A 270 -12.83 7.15 17.63
C LEU A 270 -13.27 8.47 17.00
N ASP A 271 -13.85 9.38 17.78
CA ASP A 271 -14.27 10.70 17.29
C ASP A 271 -13.08 11.55 16.82
N VAL A 272 -11.98 11.58 17.60
CA VAL A 272 -10.77 12.32 17.21
C VAL A 272 -10.05 11.64 16.04
N LEU A 273 -10.02 10.30 16.02
CA LEU A 273 -9.44 9.54 14.91
C LEU A 273 -10.19 9.80 13.60
N ASN A 274 -11.53 9.81 13.63
CA ASN A 274 -12.36 10.10 12.46
C ASN A 274 -12.06 11.50 11.89
N LYS A 275 -11.94 12.50 12.77
CA LYS A 275 -11.54 13.86 12.37
C LYS A 275 -10.15 13.87 11.74
N LYS A 276 -9.16 13.22 12.36
CA LYS A 276 -7.79 13.13 11.85
C LYS A 276 -7.72 12.46 10.47
N ILE A 277 -8.48 11.38 10.27
CA ILE A 277 -8.57 10.69 8.97
C ILE A 277 -9.14 11.63 7.91
N LYS A 278 -10.26 12.30 8.20
CA LYS A 278 -10.87 13.28 7.27
C LYS A 278 -9.91 14.41 6.94
N ASP A 279 -9.18 14.92 7.92
CA ASP A 279 -8.18 15.98 7.73
C ASP A 279 -7.00 15.57 6.85
N ILE A 280 -6.64 14.28 6.86
CA ILE A 280 -5.61 13.70 5.98
C ILE A 280 -6.19 13.53 4.58
N GLU A 281 -7.35 12.90 4.43
CA GLU A 281 -7.98 12.67 3.12
C GLU A 281 -8.24 13.99 2.38
N ASN A 282 -8.73 15.02 3.07
CA ASN A 282 -8.99 16.33 2.48
C ASN A 282 -7.74 17.08 1.98
N LYS A 283 -6.54 16.65 2.39
CA LYS A 283 -5.26 17.26 1.98
C LYS A 283 -4.51 16.44 0.93
N LYS A 284 -4.93 15.21 0.68
CA LYS A 284 -4.28 14.38 -0.33
C LYS A 284 -4.45 14.98 -1.71
N TRP A 285 -3.40 14.94 -2.50
CA TRP A 285 -3.46 15.31 -3.90
C TRP A 285 -4.24 14.26 -4.69
N SER A 286 -5.13 14.71 -5.56
CA SER A 286 -5.86 13.88 -6.52
C SER A 286 -5.08 13.74 -7.83
N GLU A 287 -5.49 12.82 -8.71
CA GLU A 287 -4.96 12.80 -10.08
C GLU A 287 -5.20 14.10 -10.84
N ASN A 288 -6.31 14.80 -10.56
CA ASN A 288 -6.61 16.08 -11.20
C ASN A 288 -5.64 17.18 -10.79
N ASP A 289 -5.21 17.20 -9.52
CA ASP A 289 -4.20 18.14 -9.04
C ASP A 289 -2.86 17.91 -9.76
N ILE A 290 -2.50 16.64 -9.98
CA ILE A 290 -1.29 16.25 -10.72
C ILE A 290 -1.38 16.68 -12.19
N LEU A 291 -2.51 16.42 -12.85
CA LEU A 291 -2.74 16.84 -14.23
C LEU A 291 -2.73 18.37 -14.37
N SER A 292 -3.29 19.10 -13.41
CA SER A 292 -3.22 20.57 -13.36
C SER A 292 -1.78 21.06 -13.23
N GLU A 293 -0.97 20.45 -12.37
CA GLU A 293 0.46 20.78 -12.26
C GLU A 293 1.19 20.53 -13.57
N PHE A 294 0.95 19.39 -14.24
CA PHE A 294 1.54 19.12 -15.55
C PHE A 294 1.09 20.12 -16.61
N LYS A 295 -0.16 20.56 -16.59
CA LYS A 295 -0.67 21.58 -17.52
C LYS A 295 0.07 22.91 -17.35
N ASN A 296 0.27 23.33 -16.11
CA ASN A 296 0.82 24.65 -15.78
C ASN A 296 2.36 24.68 -15.77
N ASN A 297 3.02 23.53 -15.60
CA ASN A 297 4.47 23.43 -15.52
C ASN A 297 5.03 22.59 -16.69
N LYS A 298 5.46 23.27 -17.76
CA LYS A 298 6.02 22.64 -18.96
C LYS A 298 7.26 21.79 -18.68
N LEU A 299 8.10 22.24 -17.74
CA LEU A 299 9.36 21.57 -17.44
C LEU A 299 9.13 20.20 -16.79
N ILE A 300 8.24 20.13 -15.80
CA ILE A 300 7.90 18.85 -15.16
C ILE A 300 7.13 17.94 -16.13
N ARG A 301 6.21 18.50 -16.92
CA ARG A 301 5.44 17.76 -17.93
C ARG A 301 6.37 17.05 -18.92
N ASN A 302 7.34 17.77 -19.48
CA ASN A 302 8.29 17.20 -20.43
C ASN A 302 9.16 16.10 -19.80
N LYS A 303 9.60 16.28 -18.55
CA LYS A 303 10.34 15.22 -17.82
C LYS A 303 9.51 13.96 -17.65
N VAL A 304 8.25 14.10 -17.22
CA VAL A 304 7.33 12.98 -17.02
C VAL A 304 7.00 12.30 -18.34
N PHE A 305 6.72 13.09 -19.38
CA PHE A 305 6.45 12.58 -20.73
C PHE A 305 7.61 11.70 -21.22
N ASN A 306 8.83 12.22 -21.22
CA ASN A 306 10.01 11.51 -21.70
C ASN A 306 10.25 10.21 -20.91
N MET A 307 10.09 10.26 -19.58
CA MET A 307 10.22 9.07 -18.72
C MET A 307 9.15 8.01 -19.06
N LEU A 308 7.87 8.40 -19.11
CA LEU A 308 6.76 7.46 -19.36
C LEU A 308 6.79 6.92 -20.79
N HIS A 309 7.08 7.76 -21.79
CA HIS A 309 7.19 7.34 -23.19
C HIS A 309 8.24 6.23 -23.34
N LYS A 310 9.40 6.39 -22.69
CA LYS A 310 10.44 5.36 -22.65
C LYS A 310 9.96 4.10 -21.93
N GLU A 311 9.52 4.22 -20.68
CA GLU A 311 9.31 3.05 -19.83
C GLU A 311 8.00 2.29 -20.10
N LEU A 312 7.01 2.91 -20.76
CA LEU A 312 5.75 2.26 -21.12
C LEU A 312 5.75 1.64 -22.53
N LYS A 313 6.81 1.84 -23.32
CA LYS A 313 6.91 1.38 -24.71
C LYS A 313 6.49 -0.09 -24.89
N PHE A 314 7.03 -0.99 -24.06
CA PHE A 314 6.72 -2.42 -24.18
C PHE A 314 5.32 -2.74 -23.66
N ILE A 315 4.86 -2.11 -22.58
CA ILE A 315 3.50 -2.35 -22.08
C ILE A 315 2.48 -1.96 -23.15
N LYS A 316 2.68 -0.82 -23.83
CA LYS A 316 1.85 -0.39 -24.97
C LYS A 316 1.84 -1.40 -26.11
N GLN A 317 2.99 -2.01 -26.41
CA GLN A 317 3.10 -3.02 -27.47
C GLN A 317 2.39 -4.33 -27.12
N TYR A 318 2.55 -4.82 -25.89
CA TYR A 318 2.04 -6.14 -25.49
C TYR A 318 0.61 -6.12 -24.94
N ARG A 319 0.20 -5.02 -24.31
CA ARG A 319 -1.14 -4.82 -23.70
C ARG A 319 -1.67 -3.41 -23.98
N PRO A 320 -1.88 -3.05 -25.26
CA PRO A 320 -2.49 -1.76 -25.61
C PRO A 320 -3.89 -1.62 -24.99
N ASP A 321 -4.60 -2.74 -24.78
CA ASP A 321 -5.90 -2.80 -24.13
C ASP A 321 -5.85 -2.28 -22.68
N ILE A 322 -4.84 -2.67 -21.89
CA ILE A 322 -4.67 -2.15 -20.54
C ILE A 322 -4.34 -0.66 -20.59
N VAL A 323 -3.39 -0.25 -21.44
CA VAL A 323 -2.97 1.16 -21.49
C VAL A 323 -4.12 2.08 -21.92
N ALA A 324 -4.98 1.63 -22.84
CA ALA A 324 -6.17 2.37 -23.25
C ALA A 324 -7.19 2.53 -22.11
N SER A 325 -7.19 1.63 -21.12
CA SER A 325 -8.07 1.72 -19.95
C SER A 325 -7.61 2.72 -18.88
N TRP A 326 -6.35 3.18 -18.95
CA TRP A 326 -5.78 4.13 -17.99
C TRP A 326 -6.27 5.56 -18.22
N LYS A 327 -7.43 5.88 -17.63
CA LYS A 327 -8.10 7.17 -17.77
C LYS A 327 -7.16 8.36 -17.66
N TYR A 328 -6.40 8.48 -16.57
CA TYR A 328 -5.63 9.68 -16.29
C TYR A 328 -4.37 9.75 -17.15
N TYR A 329 -3.80 8.60 -17.52
CA TYR A 329 -2.73 8.57 -18.50
C TYR A 329 -3.19 9.02 -19.89
N GLN A 330 -4.38 8.61 -20.34
CA GLN A 330 -4.95 9.09 -21.60
C GLN A 330 -5.17 10.61 -21.57
N GLU A 331 -5.68 11.16 -20.47
CA GLU A 331 -5.82 12.61 -20.27
C GLU A 331 -4.46 13.33 -20.32
N PHE A 332 -3.42 12.74 -19.73
CA PHE A 332 -2.06 13.27 -19.78
C PHE A 332 -1.48 13.27 -21.21
N GLU A 333 -1.61 12.17 -21.96
CA GLU A 333 -1.12 12.09 -23.33
C GLU A 333 -1.81 13.11 -24.25
N GLN A 334 -3.13 13.25 -24.10
CA GLN A 334 -3.91 14.23 -24.86
C GLN A 334 -3.46 15.66 -24.54
N MET A 335 -3.28 15.99 -23.26
CA MET A 335 -2.78 17.29 -22.82
C MET A 335 -1.38 17.59 -23.39
N CYS A 336 -0.48 16.61 -23.38
CA CYS A 336 0.86 16.74 -23.95
C CYS A 336 0.81 17.05 -25.46
N LYS A 337 -0.08 16.40 -26.22
CA LYS A 337 -0.26 16.67 -27.66
C LYS A 337 -0.79 18.07 -27.91
N GLU A 338 -1.79 18.50 -27.14
CA GLU A 338 -2.42 19.82 -27.31
C GLU A 338 -1.47 20.98 -26.97
N LEU A 339 -0.64 20.83 -25.94
CA LEU A 339 0.20 21.92 -25.43
C LEU A 339 1.59 21.99 -26.07
N ASP A 340 2.15 20.85 -26.48
CA ASP A 340 3.54 20.78 -26.99
C ASP A 340 3.61 20.30 -28.45
N GLY A 341 2.47 19.95 -29.07
CA GLY A 341 2.39 19.45 -30.45
C GLY A 341 3.04 18.08 -30.64
N ASP A 342 3.10 17.62 -31.89
CA ASP A 342 3.75 16.35 -32.28
C ASP A 342 5.30 16.41 -32.25
N ILE A 343 5.89 17.45 -31.64
CA ILE A 343 7.35 17.58 -31.47
C ILE A 343 7.93 16.35 -30.72
N GLN A 344 7.08 15.62 -30.02
CA GLN A 344 7.37 14.39 -29.28
C GLN A 344 7.75 13.16 -30.15
N GLU A 345 7.57 13.21 -31.49
CA GLU A 345 8.08 12.17 -32.41
C GLU A 345 9.46 12.49 -33.01
N LYS A 346 9.93 13.75 -32.93
CA LYS A 346 11.10 14.21 -33.69
C LYS A 346 12.45 14.09 -32.98
N ASP A 347 12.46 13.78 -31.69
CA ASP A 347 13.69 13.64 -30.87
C ASP A 347 13.90 12.20 -30.32
N LEU A 348 13.42 11.17 -31.04
CA LEU A 348 13.62 9.75 -30.71
C LEU A 348 14.65 9.04 -31.59
#